data_AF-A0A547NE05-F1
#
_entry.id   AF-A0A547NE05-F1
#
_cell.length_a   1.000
_cell.length_b   1.000
_cell.length_c   1.000
_cell.angle_alpha   90.00
_cell.angle_beta   90.00
_cell.angle_gamma   90.00
#
_symmetry.space_group_name_H-M   'P 1'
#
loop_
_entity.id
_entity.type
_entity.pdbx_description
1 polymer ?
#
loop_
_entity_poly.entity_id
_entity_poly.type
_entity_poly.pdbx_seq_one_letter_code
_entity_poly.pdbx_strand_id
1 'polypeptide(L)'
;MAGLTAVAAVAIWPTAFAAAQAPAAAPAISDRITNPVAEFAGIDKITGRIITFDVYIDETVQFGALQVTPRICYSRPENEEPQTDSFVEVDEITLDRKIRRIFTGWMFAESPGLNAVEHAVYDVWLKGCKQKSDVPPPDAAKAETPKVDTSRPKPAAAPAVEQPDPTEPDATDTN
;
A
#
# COMPACT_ATOMS: atom_id res chain seq x y z
N MET A 1 -36.26 4.34 89.59
CA MET A 1 -36.87 4.05 88.27
C MET A 1 -35.75 4.05 87.25
N ALA A 2 -35.47 2.87 86.70
CA ALA A 2 -34.35 2.61 85.80
C ALA A 2 -34.64 3.14 84.40
N GLY A 3 -33.69 3.89 83.82
CA GLY A 3 -33.67 4.24 82.40
C GLY A 3 -32.54 3.46 81.73
N LEU A 4 -32.91 2.55 80.82
CA LEU A 4 -32.00 1.81 79.96
C LEU A 4 -32.08 2.42 78.56
N THR A 5 -31.00 3.07 78.10
CA THR A 5 -30.80 3.37 76.68
C THR A 5 -29.38 2.95 76.31
N ALA A 6 -29.29 1.84 75.58
CA ALA A 6 -28.04 1.33 75.03
C ALA A 6 -27.65 2.19 73.80
N VAL A 7 -26.52 2.88 73.88
CA VAL A 7 -25.91 3.54 72.72
C VAL A 7 -24.89 2.57 72.14
N ALA A 8 -25.22 1.96 71.00
CA ALA A 8 -24.29 1.12 70.25
C ALA A 8 -23.22 2.01 69.60
N ALA A 9 -21.98 1.93 70.11
CA ALA A 9 -20.84 2.58 69.50
C ALA A 9 -20.42 1.79 68.25
N VAL A 10 -20.78 2.31 67.07
CA VAL A 10 -20.25 1.80 65.79
C VAL A 10 -18.83 2.36 65.64
N ALA A 11 -17.83 1.51 65.87
CA ALA A 11 -16.44 1.85 65.62
C ALA A 11 -16.18 1.90 64.12
N ILE A 12 -16.00 3.11 63.58
CA ILE A 12 -15.58 3.33 62.20
C ILE A 12 -14.05 3.14 62.17
N TRP A 13 -13.58 1.98 61.72
CA TRP A 13 -12.17 1.82 61.38
C TRP A 13 -11.92 2.36 59.97
N PRO A 14 -10.88 3.20 59.76
CA PRO A 14 -10.52 3.63 58.43
C PRO A 14 -9.90 2.43 57.69
N THR A 15 -10.61 1.92 56.69
CA THR A 15 -10.01 0.96 55.74
C THR A 15 -9.00 1.71 54.88
N ALA A 16 -7.73 1.61 55.23
CA ALA A 16 -6.64 2.07 54.38
C ALA A 16 -6.65 1.25 53.08
N PHE A 17 -7.14 1.85 51.99
CA PHE A 17 -7.01 1.32 50.64
C PHE A 17 -5.53 1.39 50.26
N ALA A 18 -4.79 0.31 50.50
CA ALA A 18 -3.44 0.15 49.96
C ALA A 18 -3.55 -0.03 48.45
N ALA A 19 -3.23 1.03 47.69
CA ALA A 19 -3.09 0.96 46.24
C ALA A 19 -1.93 -0.01 45.91
N ALA A 20 -2.26 -1.24 45.53
CA ALA A 20 -1.31 -2.19 44.97
C ALA A 20 -0.79 -1.62 43.65
N GLN A 21 0.42 -1.07 43.67
CA GLN A 21 1.13 -0.60 42.49
C GLN A 21 1.51 -1.84 41.67
N ALA A 22 0.78 -2.10 40.58
CA ALA A 22 1.13 -3.15 39.63
C ALA A 22 2.47 -2.81 38.97
N PRO A 23 3.39 -3.78 38.81
CA PRO A 23 4.64 -3.55 38.10
C PRO A 23 4.33 -3.14 36.66
N ALA A 24 4.95 -2.05 36.20
CA ALA A 24 4.88 -1.63 34.82
C ALA A 24 5.53 -2.71 33.94
N ALA A 25 4.78 -3.26 32.97
CA ALA A 25 5.33 -4.16 31.98
C ALA A 25 6.44 -3.45 31.18
N ALA A 26 7.62 -4.05 31.08
CA ALA A 26 8.70 -3.54 30.25
C ALA A 26 8.29 -3.60 28.77
N PRO A 27 8.73 -2.65 27.92
CA PRO A 27 8.42 -2.66 26.51
C PRO A 27 9.06 -3.89 25.84
N ALA A 28 8.26 -4.69 25.15
CA ALA A 28 8.76 -5.76 24.30
C ALA A 28 9.42 -5.13 23.06
N ILE A 29 10.72 -5.42 22.86
CA ILE A 29 11.44 -5.09 21.64
C ILE A 29 11.06 -6.17 20.63
N SER A 30 10.27 -5.82 19.61
CA SER A 30 9.93 -6.74 18.52
C SER A 30 11.00 -6.65 17.44
N ASP A 31 11.72 -7.74 17.21
CA ASP A 31 12.74 -7.82 16.18
C ASP A 31 12.08 -7.94 14.81
N ARG A 32 12.11 -6.86 14.03
CA ARG A 32 11.64 -6.84 12.64
C ARG A 32 12.77 -7.27 11.70
N ILE A 33 12.47 -8.21 10.81
CA ILE A 33 13.38 -8.69 9.77
C ILE A 33 13.08 -7.93 8.49
N THR A 34 14.10 -7.27 7.92
CA THR A 34 13.99 -6.62 6.61
C THR A 34 14.22 -7.63 5.50
N ASN A 35 13.35 -7.65 4.49
CA ASN A 35 13.41 -8.61 3.40
C ASN A 35 13.59 -7.91 2.05
N PRO A 36 14.43 -8.44 1.15
CA PRO A 36 14.65 -7.90 -0.19
C PRO A 36 13.56 -8.25 -1.21
N VAL A 37 12.63 -9.15 -0.87
CA VAL A 37 11.55 -9.58 -1.75
C VAL A 37 10.22 -9.54 -1.01
N ALA A 38 9.21 -8.97 -1.65
CA ALA A 38 7.80 -9.02 -1.25
C ALA A 38 7.05 -10.02 -2.16
N GLU A 39 6.35 -10.97 -1.55
CA GLU A 39 5.47 -11.90 -2.26
C GLU A 39 4.04 -11.34 -2.25
N PHE A 40 3.49 -11.14 -3.44
CA PHE A 40 2.12 -10.69 -3.63
C PHE A 40 1.25 -11.80 -4.20
N ALA A 41 -0.02 -11.74 -3.87
CA ALA A 41 -1.05 -12.48 -4.58
C ALA A 41 -1.94 -11.49 -5.33
N GLY A 42 -2.30 -11.86 -6.55
CA GLY A 42 -3.21 -11.09 -7.38
C GLY A 42 -4.33 -11.98 -7.90
N ILE A 43 -5.56 -11.48 -7.86
CA ILE A 43 -6.72 -12.14 -8.50
C ILE A 43 -7.18 -11.34 -9.71
N ASP A 44 -7.49 -12.04 -10.78
CA ASP A 44 -8.28 -11.50 -11.88
C ASP A 44 -9.75 -11.87 -11.63
N LYS A 45 -10.59 -10.86 -11.35
CA LYS A 45 -12.03 -11.02 -11.05
C LYS A 45 -12.83 -11.51 -12.26
N ILE A 46 -12.31 -11.36 -13.48
CA ILE A 46 -12.97 -11.80 -14.71
C ILE A 46 -12.74 -13.30 -14.91
N THR A 47 -11.51 -13.75 -14.72
CA THR A 47 -11.15 -15.17 -14.93
C THR A 47 -11.24 -16.01 -13.66
N GLY A 48 -11.31 -15.39 -12.49
CA GLY A 48 -11.30 -16.04 -11.18
C GLY A 48 -9.94 -16.68 -10.82
N ARG A 49 -8.87 -16.38 -11.57
CA ARG A 49 -7.54 -16.95 -11.34
C ARG A 49 -6.76 -16.11 -10.34
N ILE A 50 -6.25 -16.76 -9.31
CA ILE A 50 -5.28 -16.19 -8.38
C ILE A 50 -3.88 -16.62 -8.83
N ILE A 51 -2.97 -15.67 -8.89
CA ILE A 51 -1.55 -15.92 -9.10
C ILE A 51 -0.74 -15.33 -7.96
N THR A 52 0.42 -15.92 -7.72
CA THR A 52 1.40 -15.41 -6.76
C THR A 52 2.64 -14.99 -7.55
N PHE A 53 3.18 -13.82 -7.23
CA PHE A 53 4.36 -13.29 -7.87
C PHE A 53 5.25 -12.61 -6.83
N ASP A 54 6.54 -12.82 -6.99
CA ASP A 54 7.57 -12.21 -6.15
C ASP A 54 8.03 -10.90 -6.80
N VAL A 55 8.18 -9.87 -6.00
CA VAL A 55 8.63 -8.54 -6.43
C VAL A 55 9.79 -8.12 -5.55
N TYR A 56 10.89 -7.73 -6.17
CA TYR A 56 12.04 -7.17 -5.47
C TYR A 56 11.70 -5.78 -4.95
N ILE A 57 12.29 -5.40 -3.82
CA ILE A 57 12.13 -4.04 -3.29
C ILE A 57 12.63 -3.01 -4.31
N ASP A 58 11.85 -1.93 -4.46
CA ASP A 58 12.03 -0.84 -5.43
C ASP A 58 11.89 -1.21 -6.91
N GLU A 59 11.51 -2.45 -7.20
CA GLU A 59 11.18 -2.89 -8.55
C GLU A 59 9.68 -2.83 -8.81
N THR A 60 9.30 -2.57 -10.06
CA THR A 60 7.91 -2.51 -10.47
C THR A 60 7.56 -3.74 -11.29
N VAL A 61 6.58 -4.53 -10.81
CA VAL A 61 6.02 -5.65 -11.56
C VAL A 61 4.60 -5.32 -12.00
N GLN A 62 4.26 -5.70 -13.23
CA GLN A 62 2.93 -5.48 -13.78
C GLN A 62 2.05 -6.72 -13.59
N PHE A 63 0.89 -6.54 -12.97
CA PHE A 63 -0.18 -7.51 -12.85
C PHE A 63 -1.45 -6.97 -13.54
N GLY A 64 -1.75 -7.49 -14.73
CA GLY A 64 -2.88 -6.98 -15.53
C GLY A 64 -2.70 -5.51 -15.89
N ALA A 65 -3.61 -4.67 -15.41
CA ALA A 65 -3.54 -3.21 -15.55
C ALA A 65 -2.87 -2.50 -14.37
N LEU A 66 -2.44 -3.24 -13.34
CA LEU A 66 -1.82 -2.68 -12.14
C LEU A 66 -0.29 -2.82 -12.21
N GLN A 67 0.42 -1.79 -11.77
CA GLN A 67 1.86 -1.78 -11.55
C GLN A 67 2.11 -1.70 -10.05
N VAL A 68 2.75 -2.73 -9.50
CA VAL A 68 2.97 -2.90 -8.06
C VAL A 68 4.44 -2.67 -7.76
N THR A 69 4.71 -1.73 -6.86
CA THR A 69 6.08 -1.36 -6.45
C THR A 69 6.19 -1.37 -4.92
N PRO A 70 6.72 -2.45 -4.33
CA PRO A 70 7.02 -2.48 -2.90
C PRO A 70 8.27 -1.64 -2.60
N ARG A 71 8.18 -0.75 -1.61
CA ARG A 71 9.32 0.05 -1.12
C ARG A 71 10.03 -0.61 0.05
N ILE A 72 9.28 -1.33 0.87
CA ILE A 72 9.78 -1.92 2.12
C ILE A 72 8.96 -3.18 2.39
N CYS A 73 9.59 -4.25 2.89
CA CYS A 73 8.89 -5.45 3.35
C CYS A 73 9.53 -5.95 4.66
N TYR A 74 8.76 -5.97 5.74
CA TYR A 74 9.17 -6.48 7.04
C TYR A 74 8.41 -7.76 7.38
N SER A 75 9.12 -8.71 7.98
CA SER A 75 8.53 -9.91 8.58
C SER A 75 9.00 -10.06 10.03
N ARG A 76 8.34 -10.96 10.75
CA ARG A 76 8.77 -11.38 12.08
C ARG A 76 9.41 -12.77 12.06
N PRO A 77 10.25 -13.09 13.06
CA PRO A 77 10.76 -14.43 13.24
C PRO A 77 9.64 -15.41 13.61
N GLU A 78 9.82 -16.70 13.27
CA GLU A 78 8.79 -17.74 13.45
C GLU A 78 8.45 -18.07 14.91
N ASN A 79 9.27 -17.60 15.87
CA ASN A 79 9.02 -17.79 17.30
C ASN A 79 8.04 -16.75 17.89
N GLU A 80 7.65 -15.74 17.12
CA GLU A 80 6.68 -14.71 17.49
C GLU A 80 5.39 -14.84 16.68
N GLU A 81 4.37 -14.06 17.05
CA GLU A 81 3.15 -13.96 16.25
C GLU A 81 3.48 -13.40 14.86
N PRO A 82 3.04 -14.07 13.77
CA PRO A 82 3.27 -13.60 12.41
C PRO A 82 2.70 -12.20 12.23
N GLN A 83 3.57 -11.28 11.84
CA GLN A 83 3.18 -9.93 11.48
C GLN A 83 4.09 -9.47 10.36
N THR A 84 3.54 -9.47 9.14
CA THR A 84 4.25 -9.16 7.92
C THR A 84 3.60 -7.95 7.27
N ASP A 85 4.36 -6.88 7.15
CA ASP A 85 3.89 -5.62 6.59
C ASP A 85 4.79 -5.12 5.46
N SER A 86 4.20 -4.47 4.46
CA SER A 86 4.92 -3.91 3.33
C SER A 86 4.36 -2.56 2.95
N PHE A 87 5.23 -1.57 2.71
CA PHE A 87 4.81 -0.30 2.14
C PHE A 87 4.84 -0.40 0.62
N VAL A 88 3.69 -0.17 -0.02
CA VAL A 88 3.49 -0.46 -1.44
C VAL A 88 2.87 0.74 -2.14
N GLU A 89 3.41 1.04 -3.31
CA GLU A 89 2.81 1.95 -4.29
C GLU A 89 2.16 1.11 -5.39
N VAL A 90 0.90 1.39 -5.72
CA VAL A 90 0.21 0.75 -6.83
C VAL A 90 -0.31 1.79 -7.80
N ASP A 91 0.10 1.65 -9.05
CA ASP A 91 -0.32 2.47 -10.17
C ASP A 91 -1.25 1.68 -11.10
N GLU A 92 -2.24 2.35 -11.65
CA GLU A 92 -3.17 1.81 -12.65
C GLU A 92 -2.80 2.35 -14.02
N ILE A 93 -2.77 1.45 -15.01
CA ILE A 93 -2.70 1.79 -16.44
C ILE A 93 -4.13 1.85 -16.97
N THR A 94 -4.61 3.05 -17.25
CA THR A 94 -5.95 3.28 -17.77
C THR A 94 -6.08 2.90 -19.25
N LEU A 95 -7.31 2.82 -19.76
CA LEU A 95 -7.61 2.53 -21.17
C LEU A 95 -6.98 3.53 -22.15
N ASP A 96 -6.81 4.79 -21.73
CA ASP A 96 -6.13 5.84 -22.49
C ASP A 96 -4.60 5.86 -22.28
N ARG A 97 -4.04 4.78 -21.70
CA ARG A 97 -2.60 4.57 -21.45
C ARG A 97 -1.97 5.63 -20.54
N LYS A 98 -2.74 6.19 -19.61
CA LYS A 98 -2.21 7.05 -18.54
C LYS A 98 -1.88 6.20 -17.33
N ILE A 99 -0.81 6.56 -16.65
CA ILE A 99 -0.40 5.94 -15.39
C ILE A 99 -0.88 6.84 -14.27
N ARG A 100 -1.65 6.28 -13.33
CA ARG A 100 -2.15 7.01 -12.17
C ARG A 100 -1.98 6.18 -10.91
N ARG A 101 -1.46 6.80 -9.85
CA ARG A 101 -1.41 6.19 -8.52
C ARG A 101 -2.79 6.02 -7.94
N ILE A 102 -3.15 4.77 -7.63
CA ILE A 102 -4.43 4.43 -7.01
C ILE A 102 -4.27 4.06 -5.54
N PHE A 103 -3.06 3.65 -5.13
CA PHE A 103 -2.78 3.28 -3.75
C PHE A 103 -1.35 3.62 -3.34
N THR A 104 -1.20 4.03 -2.09
CA THR A 104 0.09 4.22 -1.43
C THR A 104 -0.12 3.99 0.06
N GLY A 105 0.47 2.95 0.61
CA GLY A 105 0.25 2.63 2.00
C GLY A 105 0.82 1.29 2.45
N TRP A 106 0.56 0.97 3.70
CA TRP A 106 0.95 -0.29 4.32
C TRP A 106 -0.05 -1.39 3.99
N MET A 107 0.43 -2.50 3.45
CA MET A 107 -0.30 -3.75 3.31
C MET A 107 0.11 -4.74 4.40
N PHE A 108 -0.81 -5.61 4.81
CA PHE A 108 -0.60 -6.58 5.89
C PHE A 108 -0.94 -7.99 5.39
N ALA A 109 0.00 -8.93 5.50
CA ALA A 109 -0.21 -10.28 4.99
C ALA A 109 -1.25 -11.07 5.80
N GLU A 110 -1.28 -10.86 7.11
CA GLU A 110 -2.19 -11.55 8.03
C GLU A 110 -3.59 -10.93 8.06
N SER A 111 -3.74 -9.73 7.50
CA SER A 111 -5.04 -9.05 7.37
C SER A 111 -5.16 -8.34 6.02
N PRO A 112 -5.23 -9.10 4.90
CA PRO A 112 -5.33 -8.52 3.56
C PRO A 112 -6.52 -7.57 3.42
N GLY A 113 -7.66 -7.89 4.04
CA GLY A 113 -8.87 -7.07 3.97
C GLY A 113 -8.76 -5.67 4.60
N LEU A 114 -7.68 -5.35 5.32
CA LEU A 114 -7.49 -4.03 5.92
C LEU A 114 -6.94 -3.00 4.92
N ASN A 115 -5.99 -3.42 4.06
CA ASN A 115 -5.29 -2.52 3.13
C ASN A 115 -4.89 -3.21 1.82
N ALA A 116 -5.67 -4.17 1.33
CA ALA A 116 -5.52 -4.69 -0.03
C ALA A 116 -5.95 -3.64 -1.06
N VAL A 117 -5.36 -3.73 -2.25
CA VAL A 117 -5.82 -2.93 -3.40
C VAL A 117 -6.91 -3.70 -4.10
N GLU A 118 -8.12 -3.17 -3.98
CA GLU A 118 -9.31 -3.66 -4.66
C GLU A 118 -9.55 -2.80 -5.91
N HIS A 119 -9.28 -3.35 -7.09
CA HIS A 119 -9.59 -2.71 -8.35
C HIS A 119 -10.81 -3.40 -9.00
N ALA A 120 -11.47 -2.72 -9.94
CA ALA A 120 -12.72 -3.21 -10.55
C ALA A 120 -12.57 -4.58 -11.25
N VAL A 121 -11.36 -4.88 -11.71
CA VAL A 121 -11.01 -6.08 -12.49
C VAL A 121 -9.96 -6.94 -11.79
N TYR A 122 -9.07 -6.35 -11.01
CA TYR A 122 -7.92 -7.02 -10.41
C TYR A 122 -7.86 -6.71 -8.92
N ASP A 123 -7.49 -7.65 -8.06
CA ASP A 123 -7.07 -7.31 -6.69
C ASP A 123 -5.64 -7.73 -6.48
N VAL A 124 -4.94 -6.97 -5.63
CA VAL A 124 -3.57 -7.28 -5.21
C VAL A 124 -3.47 -7.11 -3.70
N TRP A 125 -2.88 -8.11 -3.06
CA TRP A 125 -2.59 -8.05 -1.63
C TRP A 125 -1.25 -8.70 -1.32
N LEU A 126 -0.64 -8.24 -0.24
CA LEU A 126 0.59 -8.82 0.30
C LEU A 126 0.29 -10.24 0.82
N LYS A 127 1.12 -11.19 0.46
CA LYS A 127 1.06 -12.58 0.96
C LYS A 127 2.19 -12.88 1.94
N GLY A 128 3.36 -12.26 1.77
CA GLY A 128 4.49 -12.42 2.67
C GLY A 128 5.73 -11.65 2.22
N CYS A 129 6.80 -11.75 3.00
CA CYS A 129 8.12 -11.28 2.61
C CYS A 129 9.10 -12.47 2.59
N LYS A 130 10.08 -12.43 1.68
CA LYS A 130 11.07 -13.51 1.53
C LYS A 130 12.50 -12.96 1.48
N GLN A 131 13.44 -13.73 2.00
CA GLN A 131 14.89 -13.46 1.88
C GLN A 131 15.44 -13.80 0.49
N LYS A 132 14.83 -14.76 -0.20
CA LYS A 132 15.25 -15.24 -1.52
C LYS A 132 14.00 -15.53 -2.36
N SER A 133 14.07 -15.24 -3.66
CA SER A 133 13.06 -15.63 -4.64
C SER A 133 13.64 -16.65 -5.62
N ASP A 134 12.77 -17.51 -6.15
CA ASP A 134 13.10 -18.40 -7.27
C ASP A 134 13.18 -17.65 -8.61
N VAL A 135 12.65 -16.42 -8.65
CA VAL A 135 12.75 -15.53 -9.81
C VAL A 135 14.10 -14.81 -9.78
N PRO A 136 14.92 -14.87 -10.84
CA PRO A 136 16.17 -14.13 -10.91
C PRO A 136 15.92 -12.64 -10.65
N PRO A 137 16.76 -11.96 -9.84
CA PRO A 137 16.69 -10.52 -9.70
C PRO A 137 16.75 -9.87 -11.09
N PRO A 138 15.95 -8.82 -11.35
CA PRO A 138 16.15 -8.03 -12.55
C PRO A 138 17.61 -7.59 -12.58
N ASP A 139 18.31 -7.94 -13.65
CA ASP A 139 19.72 -7.64 -13.78
C ASP A 139 19.91 -6.13 -13.59
N ALA A 140 20.65 -5.73 -12.54
CA ALA A 140 21.26 -4.40 -12.47
C ALA A 140 22.22 -4.14 -13.68
N ALA A 141 22.35 -5.11 -14.59
CA ALA A 141 23.10 -5.08 -15.83
C ALA A 141 22.18 -4.96 -17.07
N LYS A 142 21.20 -4.03 -17.06
CA LYS A 142 20.74 -3.34 -18.27
C LYS A 142 19.91 -2.10 -17.91
N ALA A 143 20.53 -1.18 -17.17
CA ALA A 143 20.37 0.24 -17.49
C ALA A 143 21.03 0.52 -18.86
N GLU A 144 20.59 -0.17 -19.91
CA GLU A 144 20.85 0.26 -21.26
C GLU A 144 19.70 1.22 -21.55
N THR A 145 19.95 2.49 -21.23
CA THR A 145 19.30 3.63 -21.89
C THR A 145 18.86 3.17 -23.28
N PRO A 146 17.57 3.27 -23.65
CA PRO A 146 17.18 3.13 -25.04
C PRO A 146 18.06 4.08 -25.83
N LYS A 147 19.07 3.51 -26.51
CA LYS A 147 19.93 4.25 -27.40
C LYS A 147 18.98 4.60 -28.53
N VAL A 148 18.43 5.80 -28.46
CA VAL A 148 17.66 6.39 -29.55
C VAL A 148 18.62 6.38 -30.73
N ASP A 149 18.46 5.40 -31.61
CA ASP A 149 19.15 5.34 -32.87
C ASP A 149 18.78 6.61 -33.64
N THR A 150 19.68 7.58 -33.60
CA THR A 150 19.59 8.88 -34.27
C THR A 150 19.88 8.76 -35.77
N SER A 151 19.75 7.56 -36.34
CA SER A 151 19.95 7.27 -37.76
C SER A 151 18.66 7.32 -38.57
N ARG A 152 17.67 8.12 -38.15
CA ARG A 152 16.54 8.49 -39.03
C ARG A 152 16.79 9.89 -39.59
N PRO A 153 16.93 10.05 -40.92
CA PRO A 153 17.08 11.36 -41.52
C PRO A 153 15.84 12.23 -41.25
N LYS A 154 16.12 13.46 -40.82
CA LYS A 154 15.19 14.59 -40.68
C LYS A 154 14.25 14.72 -41.90
N PRO A 155 12.92 14.72 -41.72
CA PRO A 155 12.04 15.29 -42.73
C PRO A 155 12.31 16.80 -42.79
N ALA A 156 12.84 17.24 -43.93
CA ALA A 156 12.93 18.64 -44.26
C ALA A 156 11.52 19.22 -44.38
N ALA A 157 11.38 20.44 -43.84
CA ALA A 157 10.18 21.23 -43.85
C ALA A 157 9.64 21.53 -45.27
N ALA A 158 8.33 21.75 -45.35
CA ALA A 158 7.70 22.61 -46.35
C ALA A 158 6.43 23.26 -45.72
N PRO A 159 6.01 24.45 -46.18
CA PRO A 159 5.81 25.60 -45.29
C PRO A 159 4.35 25.95 -44.95
N ALA A 160 4.25 26.92 -44.03
CA ALA A 160 3.07 27.59 -43.54
C ALA A 160 2.14 28.14 -44.65
N VAL A 161 0.83 28.07 -44.39
CA VAL A 161 -0.17 28.96 -44.98
C VAL A 161 -0.86 29.68 -43.84
N GLU A 162 -0.72 31.00 -43.87
CA GLU A 162 -1.29 32.00 -42.98
C GLU A 162 -2.81 32.13 -43.17
N GLN A 163 -3.52 32.49 -42.10
CA GLN A 163 -4.98 32.59 -41.92
C GLN A 163 -5.63 33.76 -42.72
N PRO A 164 -6.97 33.90 -42.69
CA PRO A 164 -7.53 34.73 -41.62
C PRO A 164 -8.84 34.23 -41.00
N ASP A 165 -9.05 34.66 -39.75
CA ASP A 165 -10.30 34.66 -38.97
C ASP A 165 -11.51 35.21 -39.75
N PRO A 166 -12.72 34.84 -39.29
CA PRO A 166 -13.69 35.88 -38.97
C PRO A 166 -14.27 35.74 -37.57
N THR A 167 -14.19 36.87 -36.88
CA THR A 167 -14.82 37.22 -35.62
C THR A 167 -16.35 37.22 -35.70
N GLU A 168 -16.93 36.86 -34.56
CA GLU A 168 -18.18 37.34 -33.96
C GLU A 168 -19.54 36.74 -34.39
N PRO A 169 -20.40 36.37 -33.40
CA PRO A 169 -21.78 35.98 -33.63
C PRO A 169 -22.70 37.20 -33.54
N ASP A 170 -23.65 37.35 -34.47
CA ASP A 170 -24.81 38.20 -34.19
C ASP A 170 -26.08 37.74 -34.92
N ALA A 171 -27.17 38.16 -34.30
CA ALA A 171 -28.52 37.69 -34.41
C ALA A 171 -29.26 38.05 -35.72
N THR A 172 -30.45 37.44 -35.82
CA THR A 172 -31.62 37.92 -36.57
C THR A 172 -31.65 37.56 -38.06
N ASP A 173 -32.54 36.65 -38.44
CA ASP A 173 -33.46 37.02 -39.51
C ASP A 173 -34.86 36.42 -39.33
N THR A 174 -35.80 37.33 -39.46
CA THR A 174 -37.25 37.18 -39.52
C THR A 174 -37.62 37.35 -40.99
N ASN A 175 -38.70 36.69 -41.42
CA ASN A 175 -39.49 36.89 -42.66
C ASN A 175 -39.25 35.87 -43.77
#